data_AF-A0A834Y8L5-F1
#
_entry.id   AF-A0A834Y8L5-F1
#
_cell.length_a   1.000
_cell.length_b   1.000
_cell.length_c   1.000
_cell.angle_alpha   90.00
_cell.angle_beta   90.00
_cell.angle_gamma   90.00
#
_symmetry.space_group_name_H-M   'P 1'
#
loop_
_entity.id
_entity.type
_entity.pdbx_description
1 polymer ?
#
loop_
_entity_poly.entity_id
_entity_poly.type
_entity_poly.pdbx_seq_one_letter_code
_entity_poly.pdbx_strand_id
1 'polypeptide(L)'
;MSSAGQQRDMPPSSSAPRRRGANKLKRVQEATQPLVVDSNTYGQPCNAVECSLARFIGLLIRDPNLVDINVKDWRKVPNDRKEMLQNSEDLRVQK
;
A
#
# COMPACT_ATOMS: atom_id res chain seq x y z
N MET A 1 0.66 46.34 36.00
CA MET A 1 0.25 45.80 34.69
C MET A 1 0.91 44.44 34.52
N SER A 2 0.17 43.36 34.77
CA SER A 2 0.62 41.99 34.47
C SER A 2 -0.61 41.17 34.13
N SER A 3 -0.87 40.98 32.84
CA SER A 3 -1.99 40.17 32.34
C SER A 3 -1.64 38.70 32.48
N ALA A 4 -2.37 37.99 33.34
CA ALA A 4 -2.30 36.54 33.47
C ALA A 4 -2.83 35.91 32.17
N GLY A 5 -1.97 35.14 31.49
CA GLY A 5 -2.32 34.39 30.29
C GLY A 5 -3.37 33.33 30.60
N GLN A 6 -4.55 33.49 30.02
CA GLN A 6 -5.69 32.61 30.17
C GLN A 6 -5.47 31.36 29.31
N GLN A 7 -5.14 30.23 29.94
CA GLN A 7 -5.15 28.92 29.30
C GLN A 7 -6.59 28.63 28.84
N ARG A 8 -6.79 28.53 27.52
CA ARG A 8 -8.05 28.05 26.95
C ARG A 8 -8.07 26.54 27.08
N ASP A 9 -8.91 26.03 27.98
CA ASP A 9 -9.26 24.62 28.04
C ASP A 9 -9.84 24.18 26.68
N MET A 10 -9.08 23.35 25.97
CA MET A 10 -9.54 22.65 24.77
C MET A 10 -10.51 21.55 25.22
N PRO A 11 -11.73 21.46 24.67
CA PRO A 11 -12.64 20.38 25.02
C PRO A 11 -12.05 19.02 24.62
N PRO A 12 -12.27 17.96 25.42
CA PRO A 12 -11.82 16.62 25.06
C PRO A 12 -12.49 16.20 23.75
N SER A 13 -11.69 15.95 22.73
CA SER A 13 -12.12 15.40 21.45
C SER A 13 -12.87 14.08 21.68
N SER A 14 -14.19 14.12 21.71
CA SER A 14 -15.09 12.96 21.93
C SER A 14 -15.25 12.08 20.68
N SER A 15 -14.25 12.06 19.79
CA SER A 15 -14.28 11.16 18.64
C SER A 15 -14.06 9.73 19.13
N ALA A 16 -15.14 8.95 19.22
CA ALA A 16 -15.07 7.52 19.47
C ALA A 16 -14.02 6.89 18.54
N PRO A 17 -13.18 5.95 19.03
CA PRO A 17 -12.14 5.34 18.23
C PRO A 17 -12.78 4.71 16.98
N ARG A 18 -12.31 5.14 15.80
CA ARG A 18 -12.81 4.64 14.52
C ARG A 18 -12.61 3.12 14.47
N ARG A 19 -13.71 2.36 14.62
CA ARG A 19 -13.68 0.89 14.45
C ARG A 19 -13.56 0.59 12.97
N ARG A 20 -12.52 -0.15 12.59
CA ARG A 20 -12.36 -0.65 11.23
C ARG A 20 -13.53 -1.58 10.92
N GLY A 21 -14.16 -1.42 9.75
CA GLY A 21 -15.23 -2.30 9.29
C GLY A 21 -14.74 -3.74 9.09
N ALA A 22 -15.68 -4.68 9.01
CA ALA A 22 -15.38 -6.09 8.80
C ALA A 22 -14.56 -6.31 7.51
N ASN A 23 -13.54 -7.18 7.57
CA ASN A 23 -12.75 -7.54 6.40
C ASN A 23 -13.60 -8.41 5.45
N LYS A 24 -14.12 -7.80 4.37
CA LYS A 24 -14.94 -8.49 3.36
C LYS A 24 -14.18 -9.61 2.63
N LEU A 25 -12.85 -9.64 2.73
CA LEU A 25 -11.98 -10.63 2.08
C LEU A 25 -11.35 -11.62 3.08
N LYS A 26 -11.93 -11.79 4.27
CA LYS A 26 -11.42 -12.70 5.30
C LYS A 26 -11.16 -14.12 4.78
N ARG A 27 -12.06 -14.66 3.95
CA ARG A 27 -11.91 -16.00 3.32
C ARG A 27 -10.65 -16.11 2.47
N VAL A 28 -10.29 -15.05 1.73
CA VAL A 28 -9.08 -15.03 0.88
C VAL A 28 -7.84 -14.93 1.76
N GLN A 29 -7.90 -14.09 2.80
CA GLN A 29 -6.83 -13.94 3.77
C GLN A 29 -6.54 -15.25 4.53
N GLU A 30 -7.57 -16.00 4.91
CA GLU A 30 -7.44 -17.28 5.62
C GLU A 30 -6.97 -18.41 4.69
N ALA A 31 -7.31 -18.36 3.40
CA ALA A 31 -6.92 -19.36 2.41
C ALA A 31 -5.49 -19.20 1.88
N THR A 32 -4.81 -18.10 2.21
CA THR A 32 -3.48 -17.77 1.68
C THR A 32 -2.53 -17.51 2.85
N GLN A 33 -1.32 -18.08 2.82
CA GLN A 33 -0.31 -17.68 3.79
C GLN A 33 0.02 -16.19 3.59
N PRO A 34 -0.01 -15.37 4.64
CA PRO A 34 0.35 -13.97 4.53
C PRO A 34 1.81 -13.84 4.13
N LEU A 35 2.08 -13.05 3.10
CA LEU A 35 3.44 -12.69 2.72
C LEU A 35 3.97 -11.70 3.78
N VAL A 36 4.96 -12.11 4.56
CA VAL A 36 5.65 -11.24 5.53
C VAL A 36 6.80 -10.55 4.81
N VAL A 37 6.87 -9.23 4.92
CA VAL A 37 7.93 -8.40 4.33
C VAL A 37 8.77 -7.84 5.47
N ASP A 38 10.04 -8.21 5.50
CA ASP A 38 10.97 -7.67 6.50
C ASP A 38 11.26 -6.21 6.17
N SER A 39 11.16 -5.34 7.18
CA SER A 39 11.38 -3.91 7.02
C SER A 39 12.46 -3.42 7.96
N ASN A 40 13.29 -2.49 7.49
CA ASN A 40 14.30 -1.83 8.31
C ASN A 40 13.65 -0.83 9.28
N THR A 41 14.47 -0.16 10.09
CA THR A 41 14.03 0.86 11.06
C THR A 41 13.29 2.05 10.43
N TYR A 42 13.44 2.24 9.11
CA TYR A 42 12.76 3.27 8.32
C TYR A 42 11.49 2.75 7.62
N GLY A 43 11.10 1.48 7.85
CA GLY A 43 9.95 0.85 7.21
C GLY A 43 10.16 0.49 5.74
N GLN A 44 11.42 0.43 5.29
CA GLN A 44 11.76 0.04 3.92
C GLN A 44 12.00 -1.47 3.85
N PRO A 45 11.58 -2.15 2.78
CA PRO A 45 11.86 -3.57 2.58
C PRO A 45 13.37 -3.84 2.58
N CYS A 46 13.79 -4.90 3.26
CA CYS A 46 15.20 -5.26 3.41
C CYS A 46 15.69 -6.18 2.29
N ASN A 47 14.83 -7.10 1.83
CA ASN A 47 15.22 -8.16 0.91
C ASN A 47 14.96 -7.76 -0.55
N ALA A 48 15.78 -8.29 -1.46
CA ALA A 48 15.66 -8.00 -2.89
C ALA A 48 14.28 -8.33 -3.47
N VAL A 49 13.66 -9.41 -2.99
CA VAL A 49 12.31 -9.85 -3.39
C VAL A 49 11.25 -8.82 -2.99
N GLU A 50 11.35 -8.25 -1.80
CA GLU A 50 10.39 -7.28 -1.27
C GLU A 50 10.57 -5.91 -1.93
N CYS A 51 11.81 -5.53 -2.20
CA CYS A 51 12.15 -4.36 -3.02
C CYS A 51 11.59 -4.48 -4.44
N SER A 52 11.66 -5.69 -5.04
CA SER A 52 11.06 -5.97 -6.34
C SER A 52 9.54 -5.85 -6.30
N LEU A 53 8.89 -6.39 -5.26
CA LEU A 53 7.44 -6.21 -5.07
C LEU A 53 7.05 -4.73 -4.93
N ALA A 54 7.80 -3.95 -4.16
CA ALA A 54 7.55 -2.53 -3.98
C ALA A 54 7.71 -1.75 -5.30
N ARG A 55 8.72 -2.07 -6.12
CA ARG A 55 8.91 -1.50 -7.47
C ARG A 55 7.74 -1.84 -8.39
N PHE A 56 7.35 -3.11 -8.42
CA PHE A 56 6.23 -3.61 -9.21
C PHE A 56 4.91 -2.89 -8.87
N ILE A 57 4.61 -2.73 -7.58
CA ILE A 57 3.44 -1.96 -7.12
C ILE A 57 3.57 -0.49 -7.55
N GLY A 58 4.77 0.08 -7.46
CA GLY A 58 5.04 1.44 -7.93
C GLY A 58 4.77 1.63 -9.41
N LEU A 59 5.09 0.64 -10.26
CA LEU A 59 4.76 0.65 -11.68
C LEU A 59 3.25 0.63 -11.92
N LEU A 60 2.53 -0.26 -11.23
CA LEU A 60 1.08 -0.37 -11.33
C LEU A 60 0.37 0.95 -11.03
N ILE A 61 0.86 1.70 -10.04
CA ILE A 61 0.25 2.97 -9.62
C ILE A 61 0.62 4.10 -10.59
N ARG A 62 1.84 4.09 -11.14
CA ARG A 62 2.37 5.20 -11.96
C ARG A 62 1.91 5.17 -13.40
N ASP A 63 1.63 3.98 -13.96
CA ASP A 63 1.19 3.85 -15.35
C ASP A 63 -0.23 3.28 -15.44
N PRO A 64 -1.26 4.15 -15.55
CA PRO A 64 -2.65 3.71 -15.66
C PRO A 64 -2.94 2.97 -16.97
N ASN A 65 -2.03 3.02 -17.96
CA ASN A 65 -2.21 2.27 -19.22
C ASN A 65 -1.87 0.79 -19.05
N LEU A 66 -0.95 0.45 -18.14
CA LEU A 66 -0.55 -0.93 -17.87
C LEU A 66 -1.67 -1.67 -17.14
N VAL A 67 -2.23 -1.07 -16.08
CA VAL A 67 -3.37 -1.65 -15.34
C VAL A 67 -4.32 -0.54 -14.94
N ASP A 68 -5.57 -0.65 -15.41
CA ASP A 68 -6.62 0.28 -15.05
C ASP A 68 -6.91 0.17 -13.54
N ILE A 69 -6.95 1.32 -12.86
CA ILE A 69 -7.26 1.44 -11.43
C ILE A 69 -8.63 0.83 -11.07
N ASN A 70 -9.52 0.69 -12.04
CA ASN A 70 -10.82 0.05 -11.87
C ASN A 70 -10.74 -1.49 -11.77
N VAL A 71 -9.58 -2.09 -12.08
CA VAL A 71 -9.37 -3.53 -11.97
C VAL A 71 -9.20 -3.92 -10.50
N LYS A 72 -10.29 -4.41 -9.91
CA LYS A 72 -10.32 -4.89 -8.53
C LYS A 72 -9.78 -6.31 -8.34
N ASP A 73 -9.60 -7.05 -9.43
CA ASP A 73 -9.17 -8.45 -9.41
C ASP A 73 -8.08 -8.69 -10.45
N TRP A 74 -6.86 -8.95 -9.97
CA TRP A 74 -5.68 -9.19 -10.79
C TRP A 74 -5.86 -10.32 -11.81
N ARG A 75 -6.69 -11.32 -11.47
CA ARG A 75 -6.99 -12.44 -12.37
C ARG A 75 -7.71 -12.02 -13.65
N LYS A 76 -8.35 -10.86 -13.64
CA LYS A 76 -9.06 -10.29 -14.79
C LYS A 76 -8.16 -9.44 -15.69
N VAL A 77 -6.91 -9.17 -15.28
CA VAL A 77 -5.94 -8.48 -16.14
C VAL A 77 -5.55 -9.41 -17.30
N PRO A 78 -5.66 -8.97 -18.57
CA PRO A 78 -5.17 -9.74 -19.72
C PRO A 78 -3.69 -10.09 -19.61
N ASN A 79 -3.29 -11.26 -20.11
CA ASN A 79 -1.91 -11.72 -20.00
C ASN A 79 -0.92 -10.80 -20.71
N ASP A 80 -1.28 -10.24 -21.87
CA ASP A 80 -0.45 -9.29 -22.61
C ASP A 80 -0.03 -8.09 -21.74
N ARG A 81 -0.94 -7.60 -20.90
CA ARG A 81 -0.66 -6.50 -19.97
C ARG A 81 0.24 -6.92 -18.82
N LYS A 82 0.10 -8.16 -18.34
CA LYS A 82 1.00 -8.72 -17.31
C LYS A 82 2.41 -8.87 -17.86
N GLU A 83 2.55 -9.34 -19.11
CA GLU A 83 3.84 -9.47 -19.80
C GLU A 83 4.49 -8.10 -20.04
N MET A 84 3.74 -7.10 -20.50
CA MET A 84 4.24 -5.74 -20.64
C MET A 84 4.76 -5.17 -19.32
N LEU A 85 4.03 -5.41 -18.22
CA LEU A 85 4.43 -4.97 -16.88
C LEU A 85 5.73 -5.67 -16.44
N GLN A 86 5.84 -6.97 -16.67
CA GLN A 86 7.04 -7.74 -16.33
C GLN A 86 8.26 -7.26 -17.12
N ASN A 87 8.11 -7.06 -18.44
CA ASN A 87 9.17 -6.49 -19.28
C ASN A 87 9.59 -5.08 -18.83
N SER A 88 8.63 -4.28 -18.34
CA SER A 88 8.92 -2.92 -17.87
C SER A 88 9.66 -2.88 -16.52
N GLU A 89 9.48 -3.89 -15.66
CA GLU A 89 10.33 -4.11 -14.48
C GLU A 89 11.75 -4.52 -14.92
N ASP A 90 11.87 -5.48 -15.83
CA ASP A 90 13.18 -6.01 -16.27
C ASP A 90 14.06 -4.92 -16.92
N LEU A 91 13.47 -4.03 -17.73
CA LEU A 91 14.19 -2.87 -18.30
C LEU A 91 14.72 -1.90 -17.24
N ARG A 92 14.08 -1.83 -16.07
CA ARG A 92 14.50 -0.94 -14.97
C ARG A 92 15.52 -1.58 -14.04
N VAL A 93 15.63 -2.90 -14.05
CA VAL A 93 16.66 -3.64 -13.30
C VAL A 93 18.00 -3.62 -14.05
N GLN A 94 18.01 -3.46 -15.37
CA GLN A 94 19.25 -3.40 -16.18
C GLN A 94 19.92 -2.01 -16.27
N LYS A 95 19.36 -0.97 -15.65
CA LYS A 95 19.95 0.38 -15.58
C LYS A 95 20.49 0.67 -14.19
#